data_AF-A0A2D9DQ98-F1
#
_entry.id   AF-A0A2D9DQ98-F1
#
_cell.length_a   1.000
_cell.length_b   1.000
_cell.length_c   1.000
_cell.angle_alpha   90.00
_cell.angle_beta   90.00
_cell.angle_gamma   90.00
#
_symmetry.space_group_name_H-M   'P 1'
#
loop_
_entity.id
_entity.type
_entity.pdbx_description
1 polymer ?
#
loop_
_entity_poly.entity_id
_entity_poly.type
_entity_poly.pdbx_seq_one_letter_code
_entity_poly.pdbx_strand_id
1 'polypeptide(L)'
;MKAKDFDRKFDEGEQDVVDDLDLLTARRNNQNQKRINVDFPAWVVESLDREAARIGVTRQSIIKVWLVERLEAEAAGRRMKG
;
A
#
# COMPACT_ATOMS: atom_id res chain seq x y z
N MET A 1 -26.82 -9.61 7.50
CA MET A 1 -27.12 -10.45 6.32
C MET A 1 -26.17 -11.64 6.25
N LYS A 2 -26.58 -12.79 5.70
CA LYS A 2 -25.66 -13.92 5.42
C LYS A 2 -24.93 -13.64 4.10
N ALA A 3 -23.65 -14.03 3.99
CA ALA A 3 -22.81 -13.74 2.82
C ALA A 3 -23.48 -14.10 1.47
N LYS A 4 -24.16 -15.25 1.40
CA LYS A 4 -24.85 -15.71 0.17
C LYS A 4 -25.97 -14.78 -0.30
N ASP A 5 -26.65 -14.11 0.63
CA ASP A 5 -27.74 -13.19 0.30
C ASP A 5 -27.18 -11.83 -0.14
N PHE A 6 -25.99 -11.45 0.36
CA PHE A 6 -25.26 -10.26 -0.06
C PHE A 6 -24.73 -10.43 -1.49
N ASP A 7 -24.05 -11.55 -1.74
CA ASP A 7 -23.45 -11.85 -3.04
C ASP A 7 -24.51 -11.82 -4.16
N ARG A 8 -25.68 -12.42 -3.92
CA ARG A 8 -26.79 -12.39 -4.88
C ARG A 8 -27.25 -10.97 -5.19
N LYS A 9 -27.53 -10.15 -4.15
CA LYS A 9 -27.99 -8.77 -4.36
C LYS A 9 -26.94 -7.90 -5.08
N PHE A 10 -25.66 -8.13 -4.78
CA PHE A 10 -24.54 -7.43 -5.41
C PHE A 10 -24.43 -7.80 -6.89
N ASP A 11 -24.50 -9.09 -7.23
CA ASP A 11 -24.43 -9.58 -8.60
C ASP A 11 -25.66 -9.16 -9.44
N GLU A 12 -26.82 -9.00 -8.81
CA GLU A 12 -28.06 -8.50 -9.43
C GLU A 12 -28.07 -6.97 -9.63
N GLY A 13 -27.03 -6.26 -9.15
CA GLY A 13 -26.86 -4.82 -9.36
C GLY A 13 -27.84 -3.95 -8.58
N GLU A 14 -28.40 -4.47 -7.48
CA GLU A 14 -29.34 -3.72 -6.65
C GLU A 14 -28.63 -2.54 -5.94
N GLN A 15 -29.21 -1.33 -6.02
CA GLN A 15 -28.65 -0.11 -5.40
C GLN A 15 -28.58 -0.18 -3.87
N ASP A 16 -29.30 -1.11 -3.26
CA ASP A 16 -29.58 -1.21 -1.82
C ASP A 16 -28.48 -1.94 -1.02
N VAL A 17 -27.47 -2.51 -1.71
CA VAL A 17 -26.37 -3.23 -1.04
C VAL A 17 -25.48 -2.34 -0.18
N VAL A 18 -25.49 -1.02 -0.42
CA VAL A 18 -24.71 -0.05 0.35
C VAL A 18 -25.31 0.17 1.74
N ASP A 19 -26.63 0.08 1.89
CA ASP A 19 -27.34 0.23 3.17
C ASP A 19 -27.14 -1.00 4.06
N ASP A 20 -26.80 -2.14 3.46
CA ASP A 20 -26.40 -3.38 4.14
C ASP A 20 -24.93 -3.35 4.64
N LEU A 21 -24.13 -2.32 4.26
CA LEU A 21 -22.75 -2.14 4.71
C LEU A 21 -22.68 -1.30 6.00
N ASP A 22 -21.97 -1.80 7.01
CA ASP A 22 -21.62 -1.00 8.17
C ASP A 22 -20.49 -0.01 7.83
N LEU A 23 -20.87 1.11 7.23
CA LEU A 23 -19.94 2.18 6.85
C LEU A 23 -19.37 2.93 8.06
N LEU A 24 -19.98 2.80 9.25
CA LEU A 24 -19.44 3.41 10.48
C LEU A 24 -18.13 2.75 10.91
N THR A 25 -17.94 1.48 10.57
CA THR A 25 -16.69 0.74 10.81
C THR A 25 -15.80 0.64 9.57
N ALA A 26 -16.26 1.13 8.42
CA ALA A 26 -15.46 1.18 7.20
C ALA A 26 -14.22 2.06 7.39
N ARG A 27 -13.06 1.41 7.45
CA ARG A 27 -11.76 2.07 7.56
C ARG A 27 -10.93 1.75 6.33
N ARG A 28 -10.29 2.78 5.78
CA ARG A 28 -9.20 2.56 4.82
C ARG A 28 -8.02 1.99 5.60
N ASN A 29 -7.76 0.70 5.45
CA ASN A 29 -6.56 0.08 5.98
C ASN A 29 -5.32 0.84 5.44
N ASN A 30 -4.29 1.03 6.28
CA ASN A 30 -3.05 1.78 6.00
C ASN A 30 -3.12 3.32 6.02
N GLN A 31 -4.15 3.93 6.63
CA GLN A 31 -4.20 5.41 6.81
C GLN A 31 -3.18 5.96 7.83
N ASN A 32 -2.77 5.15 8.82
CA ASN A 32 -1.93 5.63 9.90
C ASN A 32 -0.45 5.70 9.48
N GLN A 33 0.05 6.92 9.30
CA GLN A 33 1.48 7.16 9.04
C GLN A 33 2.26 6.95 10.34
N LYS A 34 3.26 6.06 10.31
CA LYS A 34 4.21 5.86 11.42
C LYS A 34 5.57 6.42 11.01
N ARG A 35 6.10 7.37 11.79
CA ARG A 35 7.47 7.90 11.58
C ARG A 35 8.47 6.89 12.13
N ILE A 36 9.52 6.63 11.37
CA ILE A 36 10.67 5.83 11.77
C ILE A 36 11.95 6.65 11.52
N ASN A 37 12.95 6.46 12.37
CA ASN A 37 14.29 7.02 12.19
C ASN A 37 15.22 5.87 11.78
N VAL A 38 16.09 6.13 10.80
CA VAL A 38 17.04 5.15 10.26
C VAL A 38 18.34 5.87 9.93
N ASP A 39 19.46 5.31 10.39
CA ASP A 39 20.79 5.80 10.06
C ASP A 39 21.33 5.10 8.81
N PHE A 40 21.99 5.87 7.94
CA PHE A 40 22.62 5.37 6.72
C PHE A 40 24.08 5.83 6.66
N PRO A 41 25.00 5.01 6.15
CA PRO A 41 26.35 5.47 5.81
C PRO A 41 26.31 6.66 4.83
N ALA A 42 27.26 7.58 4.95
CA ALA A 42 27.31 8.80 4.13
C ALA A 42 27.23 8.50 2.61
N TRP A 43 27.99 7.49 2.15
CA TRP A 43 28.01 7.10 0.74
C TRP A 43 26.65 6.62 0.21
N VAL A 44 25.80 6.05 1.08
CA VAL A 44 24.43 5.65 0.72
C VAL A 44 23.58 6.89 0.51
N VAL A 45 23.65 7.85 1.43
CA VAL A 45 22.88 9.10 1.35
C VAL A 45 23.24 9.88 0.09
N GLU A 46 24.54 10.02 -0.20
CA GLU A 46 25.03 10.68 -1.42
C GLU A 46 24.53 9.98 -2.70
N SER A 47 24.46 8.65 -2.68
CA SER A 47 23.95 7.88 -3.82
C SER A 47 22.45 8.06 -3.99
N LEU A 48 21.69 8.09 -2.90
CA LEU A 48 20.25 8.39 -2.91
C LEU A 48 19.97 9.81 -3.41
N ASP A 49 20.79 10.79 -3.02
CA ASP A 49 20.64 12.18 -3.45
C ASP A 49 20.85 12.36 -4.95
N ARG A 50 21.90 11.76 -5.49
CA ARG A 50 22.17 11.80 -6.93
C ARG A 50 21.00 11.22 -7.72
N GLU A 51 20.44 10.12 -7.25
CA GLU A 51 19.35 9.46 -7.94
C GLU A 51 18.02 10.21 -7.80
N ALA A 52 17.76 10.75 -6.61
CA ALA A 52 16.61 11.62 -6.37
C ALA A 52 16.66 12.86 -7.29
N ALA A 53 17.83 13.50 -7.40
CA ALA A 53 18.04 14.64 -8.30
C ALA A 53 17.87 14.26 -9.77
N ARG A 54 18.39 13.09 -10.19
CA ARG A 54 18.26 12.58 -11.57
C ARG A 54 16.80 12.40 -12.00
N ILE A 55 15.95 11.95 -11.08
CA ILE A 55 14.52 11.70 -11.34
C ILE A 55 13.66 12.93 -11.03
N GLY A 56 14.22 13.94 -10.35
CA GLY A 56 13.50 15.17 -9.98
C GLY A 56 12.57 15.01 -8.78
N VAL A 57 12.93 14.16 -7.82
CA VAL A 57 12.15 13.89 -6.60
C VAL A 57 12.97 14.14 -5.34
N THR A 58 12.31 14.13 -4.18
CA THR A 58 13.01 14.23 -2.89
C THR A 58 13.63 12.89 -2.49
N ARG A 59 14.67 12.93 -1.64
CA ARG A 59 15.26 11.73 -1.02
C ARG A 59 14.21 10.86 -0.33
N GLN A 60 13.25 11.47 0.38
CA GLN A 60 12.19 10.73 1.06
C GLN A 60 11.25 10.01 0.08
N SER A 61 10.92 10.66 -1.04
CA SER A 61 10.07 10.09 -2.08
C SER A 61 10.72 8.87 -2.72
N ILE A 62 12.00 8.94 -3.07
CA ILE A 62 12.70 7.80 -3.70
C ILE A 62 12.86 6.63 -2.73
N ILE A 63 13.19 6.89 -1.46
CA ILE A 63 13.24 5.84 -0.42
C ILE A 63 11.89 5.14 -0.30
N LYS A 64 10.78 5.89 -0.31
CA LYS A 64 9.44 5.33 -0.20
C LYS A 64 9.11 4.42 -1.38
N VAL A 65 9.36 4.85 -2.61
CA VAL A 65 9.06 4.09 -3.82
C VAL A 65 9.86 2.79 -3.84
N TRP A 66 11.18 2.86 -3.67
CA TRP A 66 12.04 1.68 -3.71
C TRP A 66 11.74 0.68 -2.58
N LEU A 67 11.38 1.16 -1.39
CA LEU A 67 11.01 0.27 -0.29
C LEU A 67 9.74 -0.52 -0.63
N VAL A 68 8.73 0.14 -1.21
CA VAL A 68 7.49 -0.52 -1.63
C VAL A 68 7.78 -1.54 -2.74
N GLU A 69 8.50 -1.14 -3.79
CA GLU A 69 8.87 -2.03 -4.91
C GLU A 69 9.62 -3.27 -4.41
N ARG A 70 10.56 -3.10 -3.49
CA ARG A 70 11.34 -4.20 -2.92
C ARG A 70 10.46 -5.16 -2.11
N LEU A 71 9.52 -4.64 -1.32
CA LEU A 71 8.57 -5.43 -0.53
C LEU A 71 7.60 -6.20 -1.42
N GLU A 72 7.10 -5.58 -2.49
CA GLU A 72 6.24 -6.23 -3.48
C GLU A 72 6.98 -7.36 -4.21
N ALA A 73 8.22 -7.13 -4.61
CA ALA A 73 9.06 -8.15 -5.24
C ALA A 73 9.32 -9.35 -4.31
N GLU A 74 9.57 -9.10 -3.02
CA GLU A 74 9.68 -10.18 -2.01
C GLU A 74 8.37 -10.95 -1.85
N ALA A 75 7.24 -10.26 -1.76
CA ALA A 75 5.93 -10.89 -1.61
C ALA A 75 5.59 -11.77 -2.82
N ALA A 76 5.85 -11.27 -4.03
CA ALA A 76 5.68 -12.02 -5.28
C ALA A 76 6.57 -13.26 -5.32
N GLY A 77 7.86 -13.13 -4.97
CA GLY A 77 8.79 -14.25 -4.93
C GLY A 77 8.43 -15.34 -3.90
N ARG A 78 7.82 -14.96 -2.77
CA ARG A 78 7.30 -15.91 -1.78
C ARG A 78 6.07 -16.67 -2.28
N ARG A 79 5.16 -16.00 -2.98
CA ARG A 79 3.94 -16.61 -3.54
C ARG A 79 4.23 -17.60 -4.67
N MET A 80 5.37 -17.48 -5.35
CA MET A 80 5.81 -18.44 -6.37
C MET A 80 6.46 -19.71 -5.79
N LYS A 81 6.80 -19.73 -4.49
CA LYS A 81 7.50 -20.83 -3.82
C LYS A 81 6.61 -21.68 -2.91
N GLY A 82 5.33 -21.34 -2.76
CA GLY A 82 4.34 -22.08 -1.97
C GLY A 82 3.19 -22.53 -2.83
#